data_AF-A0A940NUK6-F1
#
_entry.id   AF-A0A940NUK6-F1
#
_cell.length_a   1.000
_cell.length_b   1.000
_cell.length_c   1.000
_cell.angle_alpha   90.00
_cell.angle_beta   90.00
_cell.angle_gamma   90.00
#
_symmetry.space_group_name_H-M   'P 1'
#
loop_
_entity.id
_entity.type
_entity.pdbx_description
1 polymer ?
#
loop_
_entity_poly.entity_id
_entity_poly.type
_entity_poly.pdbx_seq_one_letter_code
_entity_poly.pdbx_strand_id
1 'polypeptide(L)'
;MPEITVAKTAGFCFGVNRAVDMVYAALAEGKQVATLGPIIHNTDVVNDMTAKGARVIEDVSELRPGEYAVIRSHGVGKDVYDALTALGNPVIDATCPFVSRIHKLAAEKSAEGYYVLIAGDRNHPEVQGIIGHCEQEFDVFEDQFVLKGVFEKNPEKKLAIMSQTTYNRIVWGECLKVLPDDDPNIVVYDTICTATGQRQTEAAALAEKSDLMIVIGGRHSSNTKKLYDICSGICRTYLIERADELDTLDLSNAAHIGITAGASTPAHIIKEVVNTMDEILNKDNITEEEFDFAQALDESFKKLHTGARVKGIVMTVNNSEVIVDLGAKQTGTVPASELSNDPSKKPTDLVNVGDELDLIVIKVSDQDGIATLSKKRVDEQAGVEKVIKAKEENTVLEAEVSAVVKGGVNVFYEGVRIFIPASQTGLPREASLDGLKGQTVKFIVI
;
A
#
# COMPACT_ATOMS: atom_id res chain seq x y z
N MET A 1 -18.56 -18.06 25.06
CA MET A 1 -18.87 -17.70 23.66
C MET A 1 -17.58 -17.75 22.88
N PRO A 2 -17.60 -18.15 21.60
CA PRO A 2 -16.42 -18.09 20.75
C PRO A 2 -15.99 -16.62 20.60
N GLU A 3 -14.71 -16.34 20.78
CA GLU A 3 -14.15 -15.03 20.47
C GLU A 3 -13.84 -14.96 18.96
N ILE A 4 -14.43 -13.99 18.27
CA ILE A 4 -14.18 -13.76 16.84
C ILE A 4 -13.15 -12.65 16.69
N THR A 5 -12.02 -12.95 16.03
CA THR A 5 -10.98 -11.97 15.74
C THR A 5 -10.81 -11.80 14.23
N VAL A 6 -11.01 -10.59 13.72
CA VAL A 6 -10.77 -10.27 12.31
C VAL A 6 -9.37 -9.68 12.14
N ALA A 7 -8.60 -10.22 11.20
CA ALA A 7 -7.30 -9.70 10.82
C ALA A 7 -7.44 -8.24 10.33
N LYS A 8 -6.58 -7.34 10.80
CA LYS A 8 -6.61 -5.91 10.46
C LYS A 8 -6.34 -5.67 8.98
N THR A 9 -5.59 -6.56 8.35
CA THR A 9 -5.31 -6.53 6.91
C THR A 9 -6.40 -7.21 6.06
N ALA A 10 -7.47 -7.77 6.63
CA ALA A 10 -8.49 -8.52 5.88
C ALA A 10 -9.22 -7.67 4.82
N GLY A 11 -9.18 -8.08 3.54
CA GLY A 11 -9.92 -7.44 2.44
C GLY A 11 -9.06 -6.56 1.53
N PHE A 12 -9.70 -5.67 0.76
CA PHE A 12 -9.06 -4.78 -0.22
C PHE A 12 -7.69 -4.21 0.21
N CYS A 13 -6.71 -4.34 -0.69
CA CYS A 13 -5.43 -3.64 -0.61
C CYS A 13 -5.47 -2.36 -1.46
N PHE A 14 -4.46 -1.51 -1.30
CA PHE A 14 -4.31 -0.27 -2.09
C PHE A 14 -4.46 -0.49 -3.61
N GLY A 15 -3.72 -1.44 -4.19
CA GLY A 15 -3.73 -1.67 -5.64
C GLY A 15 -5.09 -2.10 -6.17
N VAL A 16 -5.85 -2.86 -5.37
CA VAL A 16 -7.22 -3.26 -5.70
C VAL A 16 -8.18 -2.09 -5.58
N ASN A 17 -8.13 -1.32 -4.47
CA ASN A 17 -8.96 -0.12 -4.29
C ASN A 17 -8.78 0.84 -5.46
N ARG A 18 -7.53 1.19 -5.79
CA ARG A 18 -7.21 2.08 -6.89
C ARG A 18 -7.80 1.59 -8.21
N ALA A 19 -7.61 0.31 -8.55
CA ALA A 19 -8.09 -0.22 -9.81
C ALA A 19 -9.62 -0.21 -9.91
N VAL A 20 -10.29 -0.52 -8.81
CA VAL A 20 -11.76 -0.49 -8.70
C VAL A 20 -12.30 0.94 -8.83
N ASP A 21 -11.72 1.89 -8.09
CA ASP A 21 -12.13 3.29 -8.07
C ASP A 21 -11.95 3.96 -9.44
N MET A 22 -10.86 3.65 -10.15
CA MET A 22 -10.62 4.16 -11.51
C MET A 22 -11.72 3.76 -12.50
N VAL A 23 -12.19 2.50 -12.43
CA VAL A 23 -13.27 2.03 -13.31
C VAL A 23 -14.60 2.65 -12.92
N TYR A 24 -14.94 2.70 -11.62
CA TYR A 24 -16.18 3.34 -11.18
C TYR A 24 -16.22 4.83 -11.50
N ALA A 25 -15.11 5.55 -11.37
CA ALA A 25 -15.01 6.96 -11.75
C ALA A 25 -15.27 7.15 -13.25
N ALA A 26 -14.67 6.30 -14.10
CA ALA A 26 -14.90 6.35 -15.54
C ALA A 26 -16.36 6.07 -15.92
N LEU A 27 -17.00 5.09 -15.27
CA LEU A 27 -18.41 4.79 -15.46
C LEU A 27 -19.31 5.94 -14.99
N ALA A 28 -18.99 6.57 -13.85
CA ALA A 28 -19.74 7.73 -13.33
C ALA A 28 -19.66 8.95 -14.25
N GLU A 29 -18.55 9.11 -14.97
CA GLU A 29 -18.38 10.12 -16.04
C GLU A 29 -19.12 9.75 -17.34
N GLY A 30 -19.77 8.59 -17.42
CA GLY A 30 -20.48 8.12 -18.59
C GLY A 30 -19.56 7.58 -19.70
N LYS A 31 -18.29 7.26 -19.39
CA LYS A 31 -17.37 6.65 -20.36
C LYS A 31 -17.78 5.21 -20.67
N GLN A 32 -17.67 4.83 -21.94
CA GLN A 32 -17.74 3.43 -22.33
C GLN A 32 -16.40 2.78 -22.01
N VAL A 33 -16.40 1.77 -21.14
CA VAL A 33 -15.18 1.11 -20.65
C VAL A 33 -15.21 -0.39 -20.97
N ALA A 34 -14.07 -0.91 -21.39
CA ALA A 34 -13.84 -2.34 -21.55
C ALA A 34 -12.58 -2.75 -20.78
N THR A 35 -12.73 -3.62 -19.78
CA THR A 35 -11.62 -4.16 -18.99
C THR A 35 -11.00 -5.35 -19.71
N LEU A 36 -9.68 -5.35 -19.85
CA LEU A 36 -8.91 -6.49 -20.38
C LEU A 36 -8.83 -7.58 -19.30
N GLY A 37 -9.77 -8.51 -19.37
CA GLY A 37 -10.11 -9.47 -18.32
C GLY A 37 -10.80 -8.83 -17.11
N PRO A 38 -11.08 -9.63 -16.06
CA PRO A 38 -11.59 -9.11 -14.80
C PRO A 38 -10.64 -8.07 -14.20
N ILE A 39 -11.18 -6.92 -13.77
CA ILE A 39 -10.39 -5.84 -13.14
C ILE A 39 -9.61 -6.34 -11.92
N ILE A 40 -10.23 -7.23 -11.14
CA ILE A 40 -9.70 -7.95 -9.99
C ILE A 40 -10.30 -9.36 -9.94
N HIS A 41 -9.71 -10.26 -9.15
CA HIS A 41 -10.24 -11.61 -8.93
C HIS A 41 -11.38 -11.63 -7.89
N ASN A 42 -12.48 -10.93 -8.19
CA ASN A 42 -13.71 -10.94 -7.40
C ASN A 42 -14.94 -10.78 -8.30
N THR A 43 -15.78 -11.82 -8.34
CA THR A 43 -16.93 -11.90 -9.25
C THR A 43 -17.98 -10.83 -8.95
N ASP A 44 -18.19 -10.47 -7.69
CA ASP A 44 -19.23 -9.52 -7.28
C ASP A 44 -18.94 -8.11 -7.77
N VAL A 45 -17.68 -7.70 -7.64
CA VAL A 45 -17.20 -6.41 -8.13
C VAL A 45 -17.30 -6.35 -9.65
N VAL A 46 -16.92 -7.43 -10.34
CA VAL A 46 -17.01 -7.51 -11.82
C VAL A 46 -18.47 -7.45 -12.27
N ASN A 47 -19.38 -8.15 -11.59
CA ASN A 47 -20.81 -8.14 -11.90
C ASN A 47 -21.43 -6.76 -11.67
N ASP A 48 -21.11 -6.09 -10.57
CA ASP A 48 -21.60 -4.73 -10.30
C ASP A 48 -21.10 -3.72 -11.35
N MET A 49 -19.83 -3.79 -11.74
CA MET A 49 -19.29 -2.96 -12.82
C MET A 49 -19.98 -3.23 -14.17
N THR A 50 -20.23 -4.50 -14.48
CA THR A 50 -20.92 -4.89 -15.71
C THR A 50 -22.36 -4.38 -15.72
N ALA A 51 -23.06 -4.48 -14.59
CA ALA A 51 -24.40 -3.92 -14.42
C ALA A 51 -24.44 -2.39 -14.59
N LYS A 52 -23.34 -1.70 -14.30
CA LYS A 52 -23.16 -0.26 -14.52
C LYS A 52 -22.67 0.10 -15.94
N GLY A 53 -22.45 -0.88 -16.81
CA GLY A 53 -22.15 -0.68 -18.23
C GLY A 53 -20.70 -0.95 -18.64
N ALA A 54 -19.85 -1.46 -17.75
CA ALA A 54 -18.54 -1.95 -18.15
C ALA A 54 -18.67 -3.22 -19.00
N ARG A 55 -17.78 -3.40 -19.96
CA ARG A 55 -17.56 -4.68 -20.64
C ARG A 55 -16.30 -5.34 -20.10
N VAL A 56 -16.31 -6.66 -20.06
CA VAL A 56 -15.09 -7.46 -19.89
C VAL A 56 -14.77 -8.06 -21.25
N ILE A 57 -13.54 -7.85 -21.71
CA ILE A 57 -13.03 -8.38 -23.00
C ILE A 57 -11.78 -9.23 -22.72
N GLU A 58 -11.49 -10.20 -23.57
CA GLU A 58 -10.30 -11.04 -23.44
C GLU A 58 -9.14 -10.49 -24.27
N ASP A 59 -9.45 -9.90 -25.43
CA ASP A 59 -8.46 -9.40 -26.38
C ASP A 59 -8.74 -7.95 -26.82
N VAL A 60 -7.68 -7.21 -27.14
CA VAL A 60 -7.78 -5.80 -27.58
C VAL A 60 -8.55 -5.63 -28.89
N SER A 61 -8.65 -6.67 -29.72
CA SER A 61 -9.45 -6.63 -30.96
C SER A 61 -10.96 -6.52 -30.72
N GLU A 62 -11.44 -6.79 -29.51
CA GLU A 62 -12.84 -6.65 -29.12
C GLU A 62 -13.25 -5.21 -28.72
N LEU A 63 -12.27 -4.30 -28.67
CA LEU A 63 -12.49 -2.90 -28.37
C LEU A 63 -13.28 -2.21 -29.47
N ARG A 64 -14.26 -1.41 -29.07
CA ARG A 64 -15.00 -0.54 -29.99
C ARG A 64 -14.21 0.77 -30.21
N PRO A 65 -14.37 1.44 -31.36
CA PRO A 65 -13.74 2.73 -31.59
C PRO A 65 -14.10 3.75 -30.49
N GLY A 66 -13.08 4.33 -29.84
CA GLY A 66 -13.25 5.32 -28.78
C GLY A 66 -13.65 4.77 -27.40
N GLU A 67 -13.84 3.45 -27.27
CA GLU A 67 -14.05 2.78 -25.99
C GLU A 67 -12.75 2.82 -25.15
N TYR A 68 -12.87 3.14 -23.86
CA TYR A 68 -11.73 3.18 -22.95
C TYR A 68 -11.29 1.75 -22.61
N ALA A 69 -10.07 1.41 -23.01
CA ALA A 69 -9.45 0.16 -22.62
C ALA A 69 -8.92 0.28 -21.18
N VAL A 70 -9.35 -0.59 -20.28
CA VAL A 70 -8.86 -0.64 -18.91
C VAL A 70 -7.89 -1.81 -18.76
N ILE A 71 -6.65 -1.50 -18.45
CA ILE A 71 -5.64 -2.51 -18.09
C ILE A 71 -5.85 -2.86 -16.62
N ARG A 72 -6.06 -4.15 -16.30
CA ARG A 72 -6.37 -4.62 -14.94
C ARG A 72 -5.22 -4.47 -13.95
N SER A 73 -5.50 -4.60 -12.65
CA SER A 73 -4.52 -4.41 -11.57
C SER A 73 -3.27 -5.31 -11.66
N HIS A 74 -3.40 -6.45 -12.33
CA HIS A 74 -2.35 -7.43 -12.56
C HIS A 74 -1.38 -7.04 -13.69
N GLY A 75 -1.67 -5.97 -14.43
CA GLY A 75 -0.90 -5.59 -15.60
C GLY A 75 -1.10 -6.51 -16.81
N VAL A 76 -0.39 -6.18 -17.89
CA VAL A 76 -0.36 -6.90 -19.17
C VAL A 76 1.07 -6.86 -19.74
N GLY A 77 1.33 -7.73 -20.71
CA GLY A 77 2.59 -7.75 -21.47
C GLY A 77 2.79 -6.51 -22.33
N LYS A 78 4.03 -6.26 -22.75
CA LYS A 78 4.40 -5.11 -23.57
C LYS A 78 3.66 -5.08 -24.92
N ASP A 79 3.45 -6.25 -25.51
CA ASP A 79 2.70 -6.45 -26.76
C ASP A 79 1.28 -5.88 -26.69
N VAL A 80 0.59 -6.03 -25.55
CA VAL A 80 -0.74 -5.46 -25.34
C VAL A 80 -0.70 -3.93 -25.30
N TYR A 81 0.31 -3.33 -24.65
CA TYR A 81 0.51 -1.88 -24.65
C TYR A 81 0.77 -1.35 -26.08
N ASP A 82 1.60 -2.04 -26.85
CA ASP A 82 1.90 -1.69 -28.24
C ASP A 82 0.63 -1.78 -29.11
N ALA A 83 -0.19 -2.83 -28.93
CA ALA A 83 -1.43 -3.02 -29.66
C ALA A 83 -2.49 -1.95 -29.32
N LEU A 84 -2.64 -1.59 -28.04
CA LEU A 84 -3.52 -0.49 -27.62
C LEU A 84 -3.09 0.85 -28.24
N THR A 85 -1.79 1.11 -28.29
CA THR A 85 -1.22 2.31 -28.92
C THR A 85 -1.55 2.34 -30.42
N ALA A 86 -1.43 1.19 -31.10
CA ALA A 86 -1.73 1.07 -32.52
C ALA A 86 -3.23 1.26 -32.83
N LEU A 87 -4.13 0.78 -31.96
CA LEU A 87 -5.58 0.95 -32.08
C LEU A 87 -6.03 2.41 -31.83
N GLY A 88 -5.27 3.16 -31.02
CA GLY A 88 -5.56 4.56 -30.69
C GLY A 88 -6.72 4.75 -29.71
N ASN A 89 -7.20 3.68 -29.08
CA ASN A 89 -8.18 3.75 -28.00
C ASN A 89 -7.60 4.46 -26.77
N PRO A 90 -8.39 5.26 -26.04
CA PRO A 90 -7.94 5.83 -24.78
C PRO A 90 -7.75 4.73 -23.74
N VAL A 91 -6.71 4.84 -22.91
CA VAL A 91 -6.33 3.80 -21.95
C VAL A 91 -6.47 4.32 -20.52
N ILE A 92 -7.04 3.47 -19.66
CA ILE A 92 -7.03 3.62 -18.20
C ILE A 92 -6.12 2.52 -17.65
N ASP A 93 -4.88 2.86 -17.28
CA ASP A 93 -3.96 1.88 -16.72
C ASP A 93 -4.15 1.70 -15.21
N ALA A 94 -4.93 0.68 -14.87
CA ALA A 94 -5.22 0.31 -13.49
C ALA A 94 -4.15 -0.63 -12.89
N THR A 95 -3.05 -0.92 -13.60
CA THR A 95 -1.95 -1.76 -13.10
C THR A 95 -1.47 -1.26 -11.75
N CYS A 96 -1.31 -2.18 -10.80
CA CYS A 96 -0.80 -1.86 -9.48
C CYS A 96 0.66 -1.34 -9.59
N PRO A 97 1.03 -0.24 -8.92
CA PRO A 97 2.38 0.29 -8.99
C PRO A 97 3.46 -0.75 -8.61
N PHE A 98 3.18 -1.64 -7.66
CA PHE A 98 4.08 -2.73 -7.29
C PHE A 98 4.34 -3.68 -8.46
N VAL A 99 3.31 -4.02 -9.25
CA VAL A 99 3.44 -4.86 -10.45
C VAL A 99 4.20 -4.11 -11.54
N SER A 100 3.89 -2.84 -11.77
CA SER A 100 4.59 -2.04 -12.78
C SER A 100 6.10 -1.93 -12.52
N ARG A 101 6.53 -1.98 -11.25
CA ARG A 101 7.95 -2.03 -10.90
C ARG A 101 8.59 -3.36 -11.29
N ILE A 102 7.88 -4.48 -11.15
CA ILE A 102 8.39 -5.79 -11.58
C ILE A 102 8.51 -5.83 -13.11
N HIS A 103 7.55 -5.26 -13.85
CA HIS A 103 7.65 -5.13 -15.31
C HIS A 103 8.92 -4.39 -15.72
N LYS A 104 9.21 -3.24 -15.10
CA LYS A 104 10.43 -2.46 -15.36
C LYS A 104 11.68 -3.25 -15.00
N LEU A 105 11.71 -3.89 -13.84
CA LEU A 105 12.83 -4.70 -13.39
C LEU A 105 13.11 -5.88 -14.34
N ALA A 106 12.05 -6.58 -14.79
CA ALA A 106 12.15 -7.68 -15.75
C ALA A 106 12.72 -7.20 -17.09
N ALA A 107 12.23 -6.07 -17.61
CA ALA A 107 12.76 -5.46 -18.83
C ALA A 107 14.22 -5.04 -18.68
N GLU A 108 14.57 -4.33 -17.60
CA GLU A 108 15.92 -3.87 -17.31
C GLU A 108 16.91 -5.05 -17.21
N LYS A 109 16.58 -6.09 -16.43
CA LYS A 109 17.46 -7.25 -16.26
C LYS A 109 17.55 -8.12 -17.49
N SER A 110 16.45 -8.27 -18.21
CA SER A 110 16.47 -8.92 -19.50
C SER A 110 17.38 -8.18 -20.50
N ALA A 111 17.34 -6.85 -20.54
CA ALA A 111 18.20 -6.05 -21.42
C ALA A 111 19.69 -6.11 -21.03
N GLU A 112 19.98 -6.26 -19.73
CA GLU A 112 21.34 -6.51 -19.21
C GLU A 112 21.85 -7.95 -19.51
N GLY A 113 21.02 -8.82 -20.09
CA GLY A 113 21.38 -10.20 -20.47
C GLY A 113 21.26 -11.22 -19.33
N TYR A 114 20.50 -10.92 -18.28
CA TYR A 114 20.17 -11.89 -17.24
C TYR A 114 19.09 -12.87 -17.73
N TYR A 115 19.23 -14.14 -17.35
CA TYR A 115 18.15 -15.12 -17.40
C TYR A 115 17.17 -14.83 -16.26
N VAL A 116 15.96 -14.41 -16.61
CA VAL A 116 14.98 -13.95 -15.62
C VAL A 116 14.17 -15.13 -15.08
N LEU A 117 14.26 -15.41 -13.78
CA LEU A 117 13.50 -16.46 -13.11
C LEU A 117 12.40 -15.84 -12.25
N ILE A 118 11.16 -16.25 -12.49
CA ILE A 118 9.98 -15.67 -11.85
C ILE A 118 9.33 -16.73 -10.96
N ALA A 119 9.30 -16.50 -9.65
CA ALA A 119 8.56 -17.34 -8.71
C ALA A 119 7.07 -17.05 -8.83
N GLY A 120 6.26 -18.02 -9.23
CA GLY A 120 4.82 -17.82 -9.37
C GLY A 120 4.12 -18.90 -10.18
N ASP A 121 2.84 -18.67 -10.44
CA ASP A 121 2.05 -19.51 -11.35
C ASP A 121 2.20 -18.98 -12.77
N ARG A 122 2.75 -19.81 -13.67
CA ARG A 122 2.99 -19.44 -15.07
C ARG A 122 1.72 -18.95 -15.75
N ASN A 123 0.55 -19.49 -15.43
CA ASN A 123 -0.70 -19.12 -16.10
C ASN A 123 -1.37 -17.89 -15.46
N HIS A 124 -0.81 -17.34 -14.38
CA HIS A 124 -1.41 -16.21 -13.70
C HIS A 124 -1.23 -14.91 -14.51
N PRO A 125 -2.28 -14.07 -14.65
CA PRO A 125 -2.24 -12.78 -15.32
C PRO A 125 -1.01 -11.92 -15.04
N GLU A 126 -0.67 -11.76 -13.77
CA GLU A 126 0.47 -10.98 -13.33
C GLU A 126 1.81 -11.55 -13.81
N VAL A 127 1.97 -12.88 -13.78
CA VAL A 127 3.19 -13.55 -14.24
C VAL A 127 3.30 -13.46 -15.76
N GLN A 128 2.18 -13.60 -16.48
CA GLN A 128 2.11 -13.36 -17.92
C GLN A 128 2.46 -11.91 -18.28
N GLY A 129 2.00 -10.95 -17.46
CA GLY A 129 2.42 -9.55 -17.55
C GLY A 129 3.94 -9.43 -17.46
N ILE A 130 4.55 -9.92 -16.38
CA ILE A 130 6.00 -9.87 -16.16
C ILE A 130 6.77 -10.52 -17.32
N ILE A 131 6.36 -11.72 -17.76
CA ILE A 131 6.95 -12.43 -18.91
C ILE A 131 6.92 -11.57 -20.16
N GLY A 132 5.80 -10.88 -20.42
CA GLY A 132 5.64 -10.02 -21.58
C GLY A 132 6.53 -8.77 -21.58
N HIS A 133 7.31 -8.52 -20.52
CA HIS A 133 8.34 -7.48 -20.46
C HIS A 133 9.77 -8.06 -20.49
N CYS A 134 9.94 -9.38 -20.57
CA CYS A 134 11.24 -10.02 -20.80
C CYS A 134 11.56 -10.04 -22.30
N GLU A 135 12.71 -9.50 -22.72
CA GLU A 135 13.20 -9.53 -24.10
C GLU A 135 14.04 -10.78 -24.43
N GLN A 136 14.59 -11.45 -23.41
CA GLN A 136 15.49 -12.59 -23.50
C GLN A 136 14.90 -13.84 -22.83
N GLU A 137 15.74 -14.80 -22.47
CA GLU A 137 15.35 -16.03 -21.80
C GLU A 137 14.71 -15.74 -20.42
N PHE A 138 13.64 -16.47 -20.11
CA PHE A 138 12.99 -16.45 -18.80
C PHE A 138 12.46 -17.84 -18.45
N ASP A 139 12.23 -18.10 -17.16
CA ASP A 139 11.44 -19.25 -16.72
C ASP A 139 10.63 -18.93 -15.47
N VAL A 140 9.61 -19.74 -15.23
CA VAL A 140 8.74 -19.63 -14.06
C VAL A 140 8.91 -20.87 -13.21
N PHE A 141 9.07 -20.68 -11.91
CA PHE A 141 9.17 -21.78 -10.95
C PHE A 141 8.14 -21.62 -9.83
N GLU A 142 7.64 -22.76 -9.35
CA GLU A 142 6.59 -22.79 -8.31
C GLU A 142 7.14 -23.03 -6.90
N ASP A 143 8.36 -23.57 -6.79
CA ASP A 143 8.99 -23.93 -5.52
C ASP A 143 10.52 -24.10 -5.64
N GLN A 144 11.14 -24.45 -4.51
CA GLN A 144 12.58 -24.66 -4.38
C GLN A 144 13.10 -25.86 -5.17
N PHE A 145 12.27 -26.87 -5.44
CA PHE A 145 12.67 -28.06 -6.19
C PHE A 145 12.81 -27.73 -7.68
N VAL A 146 11.84 -27.00 -8.24
CA VAL A 146 11.91 -26.52 -9.61
C VAL A 146 13.06 -25.53 -9.77
N LEU A 147 13.22 -24.60 -8.83
CA LEU A 147 14.33 -23.65 -8.82
C LEU A 147 15.70 -24.37 -8.86
N LYS A 148 15.90 -25.37 -8.00
CA LYS A 148 17.12 -26.18 -7.99
C LYS A 148 17.41 -26.81 -9.35
N GLY A 149 16.39 -27.37 -10.00
CA GLY A 149 16.53 -27.96 -11.32
C GLY A 149 16.91 -26.97 -12.42
N VAL A 150 16.51 -25.69 -12.29
CA VAL A 150 16.91 -24.63 -13.23
C VAL A 150 18.40 -24.32 -13.10
N PHE A 151 18.91 -24.26 -11.87
CA PHE A 151 20.34 -24.09 -11.58
C PHE A 151 21.20 -25.20 -12.20
N GLU A 152 20.84 -26.45 -11.95
CA GLU A 152 21.58 -27.62 -12.43
C GLU A 152 21.68 -27.65 -13.98
N LYS A 153 20.71 -27.04 -14.68
CA LYS A 153 20.70 -26.94 -16.14
C LYS A 153 21.40 -25.71 -16.70
N ASN A 154 21.58 -24.65 -15.91
CA ASN A 154 22.08 -23.35 -16.38
C ASN A 154 23.19 -22.78 -15.47
N PRO A 155 24.26 -23.54 -15.14
CA PRO A 155 25.25 -23.12 -14.14
C PRO A 155 26.08 -21.88 -14.54
N GLU A 156 26.16 -21.57 -15.84
CA GLU A 156 26.98 -20.48 -16.37
C GLU A 156 26.18 -19.16 -16.58
N LYS A 157 24.85 -19.18 -16.40
CA LYS A 157 23.99 -18.02 -16.71
C LYS A 157 23.95 -17.04 -15.55
N LYS A 158 23.93 -15.74 -15.89
CA LYS A 158 23.57 -14.69 -14.94
C LYS A 158 22.07 -14.76 -14.66
N LEU A 159 21.65 -14.81 -13.40
CA LEU A 159 20.26 -15.02 -13.02
C LEU A 159 19.70 -13.79 -12.32
N ALA A 160 18.54 -13.33 -12.77
CA ALA A 160 17.76 -12.34 -12.06
C ALA A 160 16.49 -13.02 -11.55
N ILE A 161 16.41 -13.22 -10.23
CA ILE A 161 15.33 -13.97 -9.60
C ILE A 161 14.37 -12.99 -8.94
N MET A 162 13.10 -13.06 -9.30
CA MET A 162 12.04 -12.22 -8.76
C MET A 162 10.79 -13.07 -8.48
N SER A 163 9.81 -12.50 -7.81
CA SER A 163 8.59 -13.19 -7.41
C SER A 163 7.33 -12.45 -7.82
N GLN A 164 6.24 -13.20 -8.02
CA GLN A 164 4.91 -12.65 -8.09
C GLN A 164 4.58 -11.90 -6.78
N THR A 165 3.90 -10.75 -6.85
CA THR A 165 3.58 -9.92 -5.67
C THR A 165 2.74 -10.65 -4.61
N THR A 166 2.01 -11.70 -5.02
CA THR A 166 1.16 -12.53 -4.15
C THR A 166 1.76 -13.90 -3.83
N TYR A 167 3.06 -14.09 -4.08
CA TYR A 167 3.75 -15.35 -3.81
C TYR A 167 3.80 -15.68 -2.30
N ASN A 168 3.96 -16.96 -1.96
CA ASN A 168 3.98 -17.42 -0.57
C ASN A 168 5.36 -17.15 0.07
N ARG A 169 5.39 -16.40 1.18
CA ARG A 169 6.65 -16.04 1.87
C ARG A 169 7.41 -17.23 2.45
N ILE A 170 6.71 -18.27 2.90
CA ILE A 170 7.35 -19.48 3.43
C ILE A 170 8.07 -20.20 2.29
N VAL A 171 7.38 -20.42 1.17
CA VAL A 171 7.97 -21.07 -0.02
C VAL A 171 9.11 -20.23 -0.59
N TRP A 172 8.97 -18.90 -0.62
CA TRP A 172 10.05 -18.00 -1.02
C TRP A 172 11.29 -18.19 -0.14
N GLY A 173 11.13 -18.25 1.18
CA GLY A 173 12.23 -18.52 2.11
C GLY A 173 12.94 -19.86 1.83
N GLU A 174 12.20 -20.92 1.50
CA GLU A 174 12.79 -22.20 1.09
C GLU A 174 13.53 -22.11 -0.25
N CYS A 175 13.02 -21.32 -1.20
CA CYS A 175 13.71 -21.07 -2.47
C CYS A 175 15.06 -20.37 -2.25
N LEU A 176 15.10 -19.37 -1.37
CA LEU A 176 16.34 -18.64 -1.05
C LEU A 176 17.42 -19.54 -0.44
N LYS A 177 17.04 -20.55 0.35
CA LYS A 177 17.99 -21.52 0.95
C LYS A 177 18.68 -22.42 -0.08
N VAL A 178 18.13 -22.54 -1.28
CA VAL A 178 18.75 -23.31 -2.38
C VAL A 178 19.79 -22.48 -3.14
N LEU A 179 19.76 -21.16 -2.99
CA LEU A 179 20.70 -20.26 -3.64
C LEU A 179 22.08 -20.33 -2.98
N PRO A 180 23.17 -20.24 -3.74
CA PRO A 180 24.51 -20.08 -3.18
C PRO A 180 24.63 -18.70 -2.49
N ASP A 181 25.29 -18.65 -1.34
CA ASP A 181 25.36 -17.45 -0.49
C ASP A 181 26.09 -16.25 -1.14
N ASP A 182 27.01 -16.47 -2.09
CA ASP A 182 27.90 -15.43 -2.64
C ASP A 182 28.17 -15.59 -4.16
N ASP A 183 27.17 -15.93 -4.98
CA ASP A 183 27.36 -15.96 -6.45
C ASP A 183 27.12 -14.56 -7.06
N PRO A 184 28.15 -13.89 -7.60
CA PRO A 184 28.01 -12.56 -8.20
C PRO A 184 27.16 -12.54 -9.48
N ASN A 185 26.86 -13.72 -10.06
CA ASN A 185 26.00 -13.84 -11.23
C ASN A 185 24.52 -13.93 -10.86
N ILE A 186 24.17 -14.04 -9.57
CA ILE A 186 22.79 -14.12 -9.11
C ILE A 186 22.41 -12.80 -8.42
N VAL A 187 21.30 -12.22 -8.88
CA VAL A 187 20.65 -11.11 -8.19
C VAL A 187 19.22 -11.51 -7.84
N VAL A 188 18.86 -11.31 -6.57
CA VAL A 188 17.55 -11.67 -6.04
C VAL A 188 16.79 -10.41 -5.69
N TYR A 189 15.56 -10.33 -6.17
CA TYR A 189 14.62 -9.26 -5.88
C TYR A 189 13.39 -9.84 -5.19
N ASP A 190 13.26 -9.61 -3.87
CA ASP A 190 12.01 -9.91 -3.17
C ASP A 190 10.94 -8.90 -3.59
N THR A 191 10.17 -9.29 -4.59
CA THR A 191 9.09 -8.48 -5.16
C THR A 191 7.71 -8.84 -4.60
N ILE A 192 7.64 -9.66 -3.54
CA ILE A 192 6.41 -9.87 -2.78
C ILE A 192 5.99 -8.53 -2.21
N CYS A 193 4.79 -8.05 -2.55
CA CYS A 193 4.39 -6.73 -2.11
C CYS A 193 4.14 -6.70 -0.60
N THR A 194 4.36 -5.55 0.02
CA THR A 194 4.30 -5.43 1.47
C THR A 194 2.91 -5.76 2.02
N ALA A 195 1.85 -5.41 1.30
CA ALA A 195 0.47 -5.75 1.68
C ALA A 195 0.25 -7.28 1.70
N THR A 196 0.83 -8.03 0.76
CA THR A 196 0.82 -9.50 0.80
C THR A 196 1.60 -10.00 2.01
N GLY A 197 2.82 -9.51 2.21
CA GLY A 197 3.69 -9.94 3.30
C GLY A 197 3.08 -9.74 4.68
N GLN A 198 2.57 -8.53 4.97
CA GLN A 198 1.89 -8.21 6.22
C GLN A 198 0.67 -9.10 6.45
N ARG A 199 -0.14 -9.33 5.40
CA ARG A 199 -1.35 -10.16 5.51
C ARG A 199 -1.05 -11.63 5.74
N GLN A 200 0.00 -12.17 5.13
CA GLN A 200 0.46 -13.53 5.38
C GLN A 200 1.00 -13.69 6.80
N THR A 201 1.83 -12.75 7.27
CA THR A 201 2.34 -12.75 8.65
C THR A 201 1.22 -12.64 9.68
N GLU A 202 0.27 -11.73 9.48
CA GLU A 202 -0.87 -11.56 10.38
C GLU A 202 -1.79 -12.79 10.37
N ALA A 203 -2.07 -13.36 9.20
CA ALA A 203 -2.89 -14.57 9.08
C ALA A 203 -2.25 -15.78 9.78
N ALA A 204 -0.93 -15.95 9.67
CA ALA A 204 -0.20 -16.99 10.40
C ALA A 204 -0.28 -16.77 11.93
N ALA A 205 0.01 -15.56 12.39
CA ALA A 205 -0.04 -15.23 13.82
C ALA A 205 -1.45 -15.32 14.42
N LEU A 206 -2.48 -15.05 13.62
CA LEU A 206 -3.88 -15.23 14.02
C LEU A 206 -4.25 -16.72 14.06
N ALA A 207 -3.82 -17.51 13.07
CA ALA A 207 -4.04 -18.94 13.04
C ALA A 207 -3.39 -19.67 14.23
N GLU A 208 -2.20 -19.25 14.68
CA GLU A 208 -1.53 -19.80 15.87
C GLU A 208 -2.33 -19.61 17.17
N LYS A 209 -3.25 -18.64 17.20
CA LYS A 209 -4.09 -18.29 18.36
C LYS A 209 -5.55 -18.70 18.18
N SER A 210 -5.90 -19.31 17.05
CA SER A 210 -7.27 -19.64 16.69
C SER A 210 -7.45 -21.16 16.62
N ASP A 211 -8.57 -21.65 17.14
CA ASP A 211 -8.95 -23.05 16.95
C ASP A 211 -9.39 -23.31 15.51
N LEU A 212 -9.93 -22.26 14.88
CA LEU A 212 -10.48 -22.30 13.53
C LEU A 212 -10.22 -20.98 12.79
N MET A 213 -9.89 -21.08 11.51
CA MET A 213 -9.74 -19.94 10.61
C MET A 213 -10.79 -19.94 9.51
N ILE A 214 -11.38 -18.77 9.23
CA ILE A 214 -12.19 -18.50 8.04
C ILE A 214 -11.40 -17.56 7.12
N VAL A 215 -11.13 -18.00 5.90
CA VAL A 215 -10.48 -17.20 4.85
C VAL A 215 -11.52 -16.82 3.80
N ILE A 216 -11.84 -15.53 3.73
CA ILE A 216 -12.89 -15.01 2.86
C ILE A 216 -12.31 -14.51 1.53
N GLY A 217 -12.76 -15.04 0.41
CA GLY A 217 -12.48 -14.48 -0.91
C GLY A 217 -12.56 -15.47 -2.05
N GLY A 218 -12.41 -14.94 -3.27
CA GLY A 218 -12.49 -15.73 -4.50
C GLY A 218 -11.52 -16.92 -4.53
N ARG A 219 -12.00 -18.11 -4.90
CA ARG A 219 -11.21 -19.34 -5.03
C ARG A 219 -10.13 -19.26 -6.10
N HIS A 220 -10.35 -18.42 -7.11
CA HIS A 220 -9.38 -18.13 -8.16
C HIS A 220 -8.37 -17.03 -7.78
N SER A 221 -8.51 -16.39 -6.61
CA SER A 221 -7.56 -15.38 -6.16
C SER A 221 -6.30 -16.05 -5.63
N SER A 222 -5.16 -15.76 -6.27
CA SER A 222 -3.84 -16.17 -5.80
C SER A 222 -3.67 -15.83 -4.31
N ASN A 223 -3.89 -14.58 -3.92
CA ASN A 223 -3.72 -14.14 -2.54
C ASN A 223 -4.63 -14.91 -1.56
N THR A 224 -5.91 -15.12 -1.88
CA THR A 224 -6.82 -15.88 -1.00
C THR A 224 -6.34 -17.31 -0.81
N LYS A 225 -5.94 -17.99 -1.89
CA LYS A 225 -5.41 -19.35 -1.82
C LYS A 225 -4.16 -19.42 -0.92
N LYS A 226 -3.23 -18.48 -1.05
CA LYS A 226 -2.01 -18.45 -0.21
C LYS A 226 -2.33 -18.26 1.27
N LEU A 227 -3.32 -17.44 1.63
CA LEU A 227 -3.76 -17.30 3.02
C LEU A 227 -4.37 -18.60 3.55
N TYR A 228 -5.19 -19.26 2.74
CA TYR A 228 -5.73 -20.58 3.09
C TYR A 228 -4.61 -21.60 3.31
N ASP A 229 -3.64 -21.70 2.40
CA ASP A 229 -2.52 -22.64 2.50
C ASP A 229 -1.69 -22.39 3.78
N ILE A 230 -1.47 -21.12 4.15
CA ILE A 230 -0.75 -20.74 5.37
C ILE A 230 -1.55 -21.12 6.63
N CYS A 231 -2.82 -20.72 6.71
CA CYS A 231 -3.64 -20.98 7.89
C CYS A 231 -3.92 -22.48 8.07
N SER A 232 -4.18 -23.21 6.98
CA SER A 232 -4.46 -24.66 7.01
C SER A 232 -3.24 -25.50 7.41
N GLY A 233 -2.02 -24.98 7.24
CA GLY A 233 -0.80 -25.56 7.79
C GLY A 233 -0.67 -25.42 9.31
N ILE A 234 -1.50 -24.61 9.97
CA ILE A 234 -1.41 -24.27 11.40
C ILE A 234 -2.63 -24.81 12.16
N CYS A 235 -3.85 -24.51 11.70
CA CYS A 235 -5.09 -24.94 12.34
C CYS A 235 -6.22 -25.22 11.32
N ARG A 236 -7.36 -25.71 11.81
CA ARG A 236 -8.52 -26.02 10.97
C ARG A 236 -8.95 -24.75 10.22
N THR A 237 -8.98 -24.79 8.90
CA THR A 237 -9.23 -23.61 8.08
C THR A 237 -10.29 -23.90 7.02
N TYR A 238 -11.23 -22.97 6.84
CA TYR A 238 -12.19 -22.99 5.74
C TYR A 238 -11.97 -21.79 4.80
N LEU A 239 -12.17 -22.02 3.50
CA LEU A 239 -12.21 -20.97 2.49
C LEU A 239 -13.65 -20.85 1.99
N ILE A 240 -14.21 -19.64 2.14
CA ILE A 240 -15.56 -19.29 1.68
C ILE A 240 -15.52 -18.03 0.81
N GLU A 241 -16.45 -17.92 -0.12
CA GLU A 241 -16.66 -16.70 -0.91
C GLU A 241 -17.77 -15.83 -0.30
N ARG A 242 -18.74 -16.43 0.38
CA ARG A 242 -19.95 -15.77 0.90
C ARG A 242 -20.43 -16.34 2.24
N ALA A 243 -21.31 -15.60 2.91
CA ALA A 243 -21.83 -15.93 4.23
C ALA A 243 -22.78 -17.13 4.25
N ASP A 244 -23.50 -17.39 3.16
CA ASP A 244 -24.39 -18.55 2.99
C ASP A 244 -23.63 -19.89 3.05
N GLU A 245 -22.33 -19.89 2.77
CA GLU A 245 -21.48 -21.07 2.91
C GLU A 245 -21.25 -21.47 4.38
N LEU A 246 -21.42 -20.55 5.34
CA LEU A 246 -21.20 -20.78 6.78
C LEU A 246 -22.11 -21.88 7.34
N ASP A 247 -23.37 -21.96 6.87
CA ASP A 247 -24.35 -22.94 7.35
C ASP A 247 -23.92 -24.40 7.10
N THR A 248 -23.00 -24.62 6.16
CA THR A 248 -22.47 -25.94 5.84
C THR A 248 -21.21 -26.31 6.63
N LEU A 249 -20.65 -25.35 7.37
CA LEU A 249 -19.40 -25.52 8.09
C LEU A 249 -19.66 -26.03 9.50
N ASP A 250 -18.82 -26.95 9.94
CA ASP A 250 -18.76 -27.30 11.35
C ASP A 250 -17.87 -26.28 12.08
N LEU A 251 -18.54 -25.35 12.76
CA LEU A 251 -17.98 -24.32 13.64
C LEU A 251 -18.02 -24.72 15.12
N SER A 252 -18.46 -25.95 15.42
CA SER A 252 -18.62 -26.39 16.81
C SER A 252 -17.28 -26.53 17.52
N ASN A 253 -17.28 -26.29 18.83
CA ASN A 253 -16.11 -26.43 19.72
C ASN A 253 -14.92 -25.50 19.44
N ALA A 254 -15.07 -24.46 18.59
CA ALA A 254 -14.07 -23.41 18.46
C ALA A 254 -14.30 -22.35 19.56
N ALA A 255 -13.32 -22.13 20.43
CA ALA A 255 -13.33 -21.05 21.41
C ALA A 255 -12.79 -19.75 20.82
N HIS A 256 -11.87 -19.83 19.84
CA HIS A 256 -11.33 -18.68 19.12
C HIS A 256 -11.43 -18.92 17.62
N ILE A 257 -12.16 -18.04 16.94
CA ILE A 257 -12.33 -18.08 15.48
C ILE A 257 -11.62 -16.86 14.88
N GLY A 258 -10.59 -17.11 14.08
CA GLY A 258 -9.91 -16.08 13.33
C GLY A 258 -10.53 -15.91 11.95
N ILE A 259 -10.71 -14.66 11.51
CA ILE A 259 -11.16 -14.34 10.16
C ILE A 259 -10.08 -13.53 9.45
N THR A 260 -9.74 -13.93 8.23
CA THR A 260 -8.97 -13.10 7.31
C THR A 260 -9.65 -13.06 5.95
N ALA A 261 -9.19 -12.19 5.06
CA ALA A 261 -9.77 -12.09 3.74
C ALA A 261 -8.74 -11.69 2.68
N GLY A 262 -8.95 -12.20 1.48
CA GLY A 262 -8.13 -11.91 0.31
C GLY A 262 -8.06 -10.43 -0.02
N ALA A 263 -6.97 -10.01 -0.67
CA ALA A 263 -6.76 -8.63 -1.09
C ALA A 263 -7.80 -8.12 -2.12
N SER A 264 -8.60 -9.02 -2.69
CA SER A 264 -9.71 -8.71 -3.62
C SER A 264 -11.09 -8.91 -2.98
N THR A 265 -11.19 -9.07 -1.66
CA THR A 265 -12.47 -9.22 -0.97
C THR A 265 -12.98 -7.87 -0.45
N PRO A 266 -14.16 -7.39 -0.90
CA PRO A 266 -14.76 -6.15 -0.41
C PRO A 266 -15.12 -6.20 1.08
N ALA A 267 -15.09 -5.05 1.73
CA ALA A 267 -15.42 -4.91 3.15
C ALA A 267 -16.85 -5.39 3.49
N HIS A 268 -17.83 -5.17 2.60
CA HIS A 268 -19.21 -5.58 2.84
C HIS A 268 -19.37 -7.10 2.91
N ILE A 269 -18.63 -7.87 2.11
CA ILE A 269 -18.65 -9.35 2.17
C ILE A 269 -18.08 -9.83 3.51
N ILE A 270 -16.99 -9.21 3.96
CA ILE A 270 -16.39 -9.54 5.25
C ILE A 270 -17.39 -9.27 6.38
N LYS A 271 -18.02 -8.10 6.38
CA LYS A 271 -19.06 -7.71 7.34
C LYS A 271 -20.23 -8.69 7.35
N GLU A 272 -20.73 -9.06 6.18
CA GLU A 272 -21.84 -10.00 6.03
C GLU A 272 -21.50 -11.37 6.63
N VAL A 273 -20.31 -11.91 6.33
CA VAL A 273 -19.81 -13.16 6.92
C VAL A 273 -19.72 -13.04 8.43
N VAL A 274 -19.15 -11.94 8.95
CA VAL A 274 -18.97 -11.82 10.39
C VAL A 274 -20.31 -11.71 11.12
N ASN A 275 -21.23 -10.87 10.62
CA ASN A 275 -22.57 -10.74 11.20
C ASN A 275 -23.32 -12.07 11.16
N THR A 276 -23.30 -12.77 10.04
CA THR A 276 -23.96 -14.08 9.90
C THR A 276 -23.34 -15.11 10.84
N MET A 277 -22.01 -15.10 11.01
CA MET A 277 -21.34 -16.00 11.93
C MET A 277 -21.70 -15.68 13.39
N ASP A 278 -21.77 -14.40 13.76
CA ASP A 278 -22.22 -13.97 15.07
C ASP A 278 -23.66 -14.43 15.35
N GLU A 279 -24.58 -14.23 14.39
CA GLU A 279 -25.95 -14.74 14.45
C GLU A 279 -26.00 -16.27 14.63
N ILE A 280 -25.19 -17.03 13.88
CA ILE A 280 -25.13 -18.50 13.99
C ILE A 280 -24.66 -18.94 15.38
N LEU A 281 -23.67 -18.25 15.96
CA LEU A 281 -23.07 -18.58 17.24
C LEU A 281 -23.88 -18.06 18.45
N ASN A 282 -24.67 -17.01 18.25
CA ASN A 282 -25.47 -16.34 19.29
C ASN A 282 -26.97 -16.64 19.22
N LYS A 283 -27.38 -17.69 18.48
CA LYS A 283 -28.79 -18.14 18.34
C LYS A 283 -29.54 -18.33 19.68
N ASP A 284 -28.85 -18.40 20.82
CA ASP A 284 -29.44 -18.55 22.16
C ASP A 284 -29.37 -17.29 23.06
N ASN A 285 -28.71 -16.18 22.67
CA ASN A 285 -28.63 -14.94 23.48
C ASN A 285 -28.56 -13.68 22.59
N ILE A 286 -29.71 -13.03 22.37
CA ILE A 286 -29.75 -11.67 21.83
C ILE A 286 -29.42 -10.70 22.98
N THR A 287 -28.18 -10.20 23.03
CA THR A 287 -27.77 -9.15 23.98
C THR A 287 -27.06 -8.00 23.26
N GLU A 288 -26.99 -6.84 23.93
CA GLU A 288 -26.52 -5.51 23.45
C GLU A 288 -25.08 -5.45 22.86
N GLU A 289 -24.37 -6.58 22.71
CA GLU A 289 -22.98 -6.67 22.21
C GLU A 289 -22.85 -6.54 20.69
N GLU A 290 -23.91 -6.80 19.90
CA GLU A 290 -23.91 -6.62 18.43
C GLU A 290 -23.52 -5.19 18.01
N PHE A 291 -23.80 -4.19 18.85
CA PHE A 291 -23.56 -2.78 18.55
C PHE A 291 -22.09 -2.35 18.67
N ASP A 292 -21.29 -3.00 19.52
CA ASP A 292 -19.88 -2.65 19.72
C ASP A 292 -19.00 -3.26 18.62
N PHE A 293 -19.28 -4.52 18.25
CA PHE A 293 -18.51 -5.23 17.22
C PHE A 293 -18.66 -4.61 15.83
N ALA A 294 -19.89 -4.30 15.40
CA ALA A 294 -20.14 -3.64 14.13
C ALA A 294 -19.47 -2.25 14.06
N GLN A 295 -19.43 -1.53 15.20
CA GLN A 295 -18.79 -0.23 15.29
C GLN A 295 -17.26 -0.36 15.20
N ALA A 296 -16.63 -1.27 15.95
CA ALA A 296 -15.20 -1.54 15.86
C ALA A 296 -14.76 -1.99 14.45
N LEU A 297 -15.59 -2.80 13.79
CA LEU A 297 -15.37 -3.20 12.41
C LEU A 297 -15.48 -2.01 11.45
N ASP A 298 -16.48 -1.13 11.62
CA ASP A 298 -16.62 0.12 10.87
C ASP A 298 -15.44 1.08 11.08
N GLU A 299 -14.92 1.19 12.31
CA GLU A 299 -13.74 2.00 12.60
C GLU A 299 -12.49 1.48 11.88
N SER A 300 -12.34 0.16 11.75
CA SER A 300 -11.25 -0.46 10.98
C SER A 300 -11.33 -0.17 9.47
N PHE A 301 -12.51 0.22 8.97
CA PHE A 301 -12.76 0.58 7.57
C PHE A 301 -12.88 2.10 7.30
N LYS A 302 -12.71 2.96 8.31
CA LYS A 302 -12.83 4.42 8.14
C LYS A 302 -11.79 4.96 7.16
N LYS A 303 -12.25 5.74 6.18
CA LYS A 303 -11.41 6.43 5.18
C LYS A 303 -10.66 7.61 5.83
N LEU A 304 -9.42 7.83 5.38
CA LEU A 304 -8.65 9.01 5.71
C LEU A 304 -9.30 10.28 5.13
N HIS A 305 -9.31 11.37 5.89
CA HIS A 305 -9.82 12.66 5.46
C HIS A 305 -8.71 13.72 5.51
N THR A 306 -8.81 14.71 4.62
CA THR A 306 -7.88 15.86 4.60
C THR A 306 -7.89 16.57 5.95
N GLY A 307 -6.70 16.81 6.52
CA GLY A 307 -6.49 17.39 7.83
C GLY A 307 -6.32 16.40 8.98
N ALA A 308 -6.54 15.10 8.75
CA ALA A 308 -6.32 14.07 9.77
C ALA A 308 -4.83 13.95 10.12
N ARG A 309 -4.55 13.83 11.42
CA ARG A 309 -3.21 13.50 11.94
C ARG A 309 -3.08 11.99 12.03
N VAL A 310 -2.06 11.43 11.39
CA VAL A 310 -1.83 10.00 11.27
C VAL A 310 -0.37 9.68 11.55
N LYS A 311 -0.13 8.48 12.08
CA LYS A 311 1.20 7.94 12.30
C LYS A 311 1.56 7.06 11.12
N GLY A 312 2.70 7.34 10.49
CA GLY A 312 3.18 6.65 9.31
C GLY A 312 4.54 6.00 9.55
N ILE A 313 4.71 4.72 9.20
CA ILE A 313 6.02 4.06 9.23
C ILE A 313 6.68 4.21 7.88
N VAL A 314 7.92 4.70 7.83
CA VAL A 314 8.68 4.88 6.59
C VAL A 314 8.96 3.54 5.94
N MET A 315 8.37 3.33 4.75
CA MET A 315 8.56 2.12 3.95
C MET A 315 9.71 2.26 2.97
N THR A 316 9.83 3.42 2.33
CA THR A 316 10.83 3.66 1.29
C THR A 316 11.17 5.14 1.25
N VAL A 317 12.47 5.44 1.12
CA VAL A 317 12.98 6.80 1.02
C VAL A 317 13.63 6.97 -0.35
N ASN A 318 13.08 7.87 -1.16
CA ASN A 318 13.67 8.28 -2.44
C ASN A 318 14.21 9.71 -2.32
N ASN A 319 14.98 10.15 -3.32
CA ASN A 319 15.51 11.53 -3.35
C ASN A 319 14.42 12.61 -3.47
N SER A 320 13.22 12.25 -3.96
CA SER A 320 12.11 13.19 -4.20
C SER A 320 10.94 13.07 -3.21
N GLU A 321 10.76 11.90 -2.59
CA GLU A 321 9.61 11.60 -1.73
C GLU A 321 9.89 10.46 -0.75
N VAL A 322 9.16 10.43 0.35
CA VAL A 322 9.16 9.36 1.35
C VAL A 322 7.81 8.66 1.30
N ILE A 323 7.80 7.35 1.15
CA ILE A 323 6.58 6.53 1.18
C ILE A 323 6.42 5.99 2.59
N VAL A 324 5.24 6.17 3.17
CA VAL A 324 4.92 5.74 4.52
C VAL A 324 3.68 4.83 4.53
N ASP A 325 3.67 3.85 5.41
CA ASP A 325 2.51 3.03 5.73
C ASP A 325 1.72 3.72 6.85
N LEU A 326 0.48 4.11 6.57
CA LEU A 326 -0.39 4.80 7.52
C LEU A 326 -1.21 3.84 8.40
N GLY A 327 -1.04 2.53 8.23
CA GLY A 327 -1.94 1.53 8.80
C GLY A 327 -3.29 1.50 8.06
N ALA A 328 -4.14 0.53 8.43
CA ALA A 328 -5.48 0.33 7.84
C ALA A 328 -5.50 0.23 6.28
N LYS A 329 -4.43 -0.34 5.70
CA LYS A 329 -4.25 -0.62 4.26
C LYS A 329 -4.07 0.60 3.35
N GLN A 330 -3.59 1.72 3.88
CA GLN A 330 -3.37 2.94 3.10
C GLN A 330 -1.90 3.36 3.15
N THR A 331 -1.36 3.69 1.98
CA THR A 331 0.02 4.20 1.83
C THR A 331 -0.04 5.70 1.53
N GLY A 332 0.78 6.48 2.23
CA GLY A 332 0.91 7.90 1.98
C GLY A 332 2.27 8.25 1.38
N THR A 333 2.34 9.37 0.67
CA THR A 333 3.59 9.95 0.20
C THR A 333 3.83 11.28 0.87
N VAL A 334 5.06 11.49 1.33
CA VAL A 334 5.56 12.77 1.86
C VAL A 334 6.57 13.31 0.84
N PRO A 335 6.20 14.29 0.00
CA PRO A 335 7.14 14.97 -0.88
C PRO A 335 8.30 15.59 -0.08
N ALA A 336 9.49 15.67 -0.66
CA ALA A 336 10.65 16.28 0.01
C ALA A 336 10.37 17.71 0.53
N SER A 337 9.56 18.48 -0.21
CA SER A 337 9.11 19.83 0.16
C SER A 337 8.20 19.90 1.39
N GLU A 338 7.60 18.77 1.77
CA GLU A 338 6.68 18.62 2.91
C GLU A 338 7.31 17.84 4.06
N LEU A 339 8.56 17.38 3.90
CA LEU A 339 9.33 16.66 4.90
C LEU A 339 10.11 17.59 5.82
N SER A 340 10.65 18.70 5.30
CA SER A 340 11.44 19.68 6.07
C SER A 340 11.32 21.10 5.50
N ASN A 341 11.51 22.08 6.38
CA ASN A 341 11.61 23.50 6.01
C ASN A 341 13.00 23.91 5.51
N ASP A 342 13.99 23.02 5.57
CA ASP A 342 15.35 23.27 5.10
C ASP A 342 15.52 22.76 3.65
N PRO A 343 15.61 23.65 2.65
CA PRO A 343 15.75 23.25 1.24
C PRO A 343 17.10 22.59 0.91
N SER A 344 18.05 22.55 1.85
CA SER A 344 19.38 21.95 1.64
C SER A 344 19.48 20.49 2.07
N LYS A 345 18.51 19.97 2.84
CA LYS A 345 18.54 18.60 3.37
C LYS A 345 17.78 17.63 2.47
N LYS A 346 18.42 16.51 2.13
CA LYS A 346 17.79 15.45 1.34
C LYS A 346 16.92 14.56 2.22
N PRO A 347 15.84 13.96 1.69
CA PRO A 347 15.01 13.01 2.44
C PRO A 347 15.80 11.84 3.06
N THR A 348 16.83 11.36 2.36
CA THR A 348 17.73 10.28 2.81
C THR A 348 18.56 10.62 4.03
N ASP A 349 18.75 11.91 4.33
CA ASP A 349 19.54 12.37 5.49
C ASP A 349 18.65 12.66 6.70
N LEU A 350 17.32 12.61 6.53
CA LEU A 350 16.33 13.03 7.52
C LEU A 350 15.53 11.88 8.12
N VAL A 351 15.33 10.80 7.35
CA VAL A 351 14.50 9.66 7.74
C VAL A 351 15.07 8.36 7.18
N ASN A 352 15.03 7.30 7.98
CA ASN A 352 15.42 5.95 7.58
C ASN A 352 14.20 5.07 7.37
N VAL A 353 14.36 4.00 6.58
CA VAL A 353 13.33 2.96 6.43
C VAL A 353 13.10 2.31 7.81
N GLY A 354 11.83 2.29 8.24
CA GLY A 354 11.42 1.80 9.56
C GLY A 354 11.12 2.88 10.61
N ASP A 355 11.44 4.16 10.35
CA ASP A 355 11.15 5.25 11.27
C ASP A 355 9.64 5.53 11.36
N GLU A 356 9.14 5.84 12.56
CA GLU A 356 7.76 6.27 12.78
C GLU A 356 7.67 7.80 12.71
N LEU A 357 6.78 8.32 11.87
CA LEU A 357 6.57 9.74 11.65
C LEU A 357 5.13 10.15 11.99
N ASP A 358 4.97 11.25 12.72
CA ASP A 358 3.69 11.94 12.82
C ASP A 358 3.47 12.83 11.60
N LEU A 359 2.34 12.64 10.92
CA LEU A 359 2.06 13.26 9.62
C LEU A 359 0.63 13.81 9.58
N ILE A 360 0.42 14.90 8.84
CA ILE A 360 -0.91 15.44 8.54
C ILE A 360 -1.24 15.26 7.08
N VAL A 361 -2.48 14.90 6.81
CA VAL A 361 -2.98 14.65 5.46
C VAL A 361 -3.31 15.99 4.81
N ILE A 362 -2.49 16.40 3.83
CA ILE A 362 -2.71 17.63 3.06
C ILE A 362 -3.81 17.42 2.04
N LYS A 363 -3.76 16.29 1.34
CA LYS A 363 -4.64 16.00 0.23
C LYS A 363 -4.84 14.51 0.16
N VAL A 364 -6.11 14.09 0.23
CA VAL A 364 -6.50 12.76 -0.18
C VAL A 364 -6.79 12.86 -1.68
N SER A 365 -5.94 12.27 -2.51
CA SER A 365 -6.21 12.19 -3.95
C SER A 365 -7.10 10.97 -4.16
N ASP A 366 -8.41 11.19 -4.27
CA ASP A 366 -9.40 10.13 -4.51
C ASP A 366 -9.16 9.39 -5.84
N GLN A 367 -8.40 9.99 -6.77
CA GLN A 367 -8.01 9.37 -8.04
C GLN A 367 -6.82 8.39 -7.93
N ASP A 368 -5.98 8.50 -6.89
CA ASP A 368 -4.75 7.71 -6.77
C ASP A 368 -4.68 6.85 -5.50
N GLY A 369 -5.57 7.06 -4.52
CA GLY A 369 -5.54 6.35 -3.22
C GLY A 369 -4.29 6.64 -2.37
N ILE A 370 -3.48 7.61 -2.80
CA ILE A 370 -2.28 8.08 -2.12
C ILE A 370 -2.67 9.35 -1.35
N ALA A 371 -2.54 9.30 -0.03
CA ALA A 371 -2.62 10.50 0.79
C ALA A 371 -1.29 11.25 0.66
N THR A 372 -1.34 12.49 0.17
CA THR A 372 -0.19 13.39 0.30
C THR A 372 -0.13 13.91 1.72
N LEU A 373 0.98 13.64 2.38
CA LEU A 373 1.20 13.88 3.79
C LEU A 373 2.25 14.97 3.98
N SER A 374 2.23 15.61 5.15
CA SER A 374 3.23 16.60 5.54
C SER A 374 3.63 16.44 6.99
N LYS A 375 4.95 16.34 7.16
CA LYS A 375 5.62 16.43 8.45
C LYS A 375 5.77 17.90 8.85
N LYS A 376 6.07 18.77 7.87
CA LYS A 376 6.20 20.21 8.07
C LYS A 376 4.98 20.82 8.77
N ARG A 377 3.76 20.44 8.39
CA ARG A 377 2.54 20.95 9.02
C ARG A 377 2.35 20.46 10.46
N VAL A 378 2.85 19.27 10.80
CA VAL A 378 2.86 18.76 12.17
C VAL A 378 3.85 19.55 13.01
N ASP A 379 5.06 19.75 12.49
CA ASP A 379 6.10 20.54 13.15
C ASP A 379 5.65 22.00 13.35
N GLU A 380 4.99 22.60 12.36
CA GLU A 380 4.39 23.94 12.45
C GLU A 380 3.28 24.02 13.52
N GLN A 381 2.37 23.04 13.59
CA GLN A 381 1.32 23.02 14.63
C GLN A 381 1.91 22.85 16.03
N ALA A 382 2.85 21.91 16.21
CA ALA A 382 3.54 21.71 17.47
C ALA A 382 4.35 22.95 17.88
N GLY A 383 5.00 23.61 16.91
CA GLY A 383 5.71 24.87 17.12
C GLY A 383 4.78 26.01 17.50
N VAL A 384 3.61 26.13 16.87
CA VAL A 384 2.59 27.15 17.22
C VAL A 384 2.04 26.91 18.63
N GLU A 385 1.72 25.66 19.00
CA GLU A 385 1.30 25.33 20.35
C GLU A 385 2.35 25.70 21.40
N LYS A 386 3.63 25.39 21.15
CA LYS A 386 4.73 25.80 22.03
C LYS A 386 4.88 27.32 22.11
N VAL A 387 4.70 28.04 21.00
CA VAL A 387 4.77 29.51 20.94
C VAL A 387 3.60 30.15 21.69
N ILE A 388 2.38 29.61 21.57
CA ILE A 388 1.20 30.06 22.32
C ILE A 388 1.41 29.81 23.81
N LYS A 389 1.88 28.62 24.19
CA LYS A 389 2.20 28.30 25.57
C LYS A 389 3.30 29.21 26.13
N ALA A 390 4.35 29.48 25.35
CA ALA A 390 5.41 30.41 25.73
C ALA A 390 4.90 31.85 25.92
N LYS A 391 3.89 32.28 25.15
CA LYS A 391 3.19 33.55 25.33
C LYS A 391 2.35 33.56 26.61
N GLU A 392 1.61 32.50 26.90
CA GLU A 392 0.80 32.37 28.13
C GLU A 392 1.67 32.31 29.39
N GLU A 393 2.82 31.64 29.32
CA GLU A 393 3.75 31.44 30.43
C GLU A 393 4.86 32.51 30.51
N ASN A 394 4.89 33.49 29.58
CA ASN A 394 5.97 34.48 29.43
C ASN A 394 7.39 33.87 29.40
N THR A 395 7.54 32.75 28.68
CA THR A 395 8.82 32.03 28.59
C THR A 395 9.71 32.63 27.50
N VAL A 396 11.02 32.71 27.77
CA VAL A 396 12.03 33.18 26.81
C VAL A 396 12.34 32.05 25.82
N LEU A 397 12.15 32.31 24.53
CA LEU A 397 12.51 31.41 23.43
C LEU A 397 13.85 31.82 22.82
N GLU A 398 14.59 30.84 22.30
CA GLU A 398 15.89 31.06 21.63
C GLU A 398 15.81 30.51 20.20
N ALA A 399 16.13 31.34 19.20
CA ALA A 399 16.12 30.93 17.79
C ALA A 399 17.15 31.70 16.96
N GLU A 400 17.61 31.08 15.87
CA GLU A 400 18.55 31.70 14.93
C GLU A 400 17.83 32.64 13.96
N VAL A 401 18.43 33.79 13.68
CA VAL A 401 17.91 34.74 12.70
C VAL A 401 18.17 34.23 11.29
N SER A 402 17.09 33.78 10.65
CA SER A 402 17.10 33.24 9.28
C SER A 402 17.24 34.31 8.20
N ALA A 403 16.59 35.47 8.37
CA ALA A 403 16.56 36.50 7.34
C ALA A 403 16.28 37.89 7.93
N VAL A 404 17.01 38.87 7.41
CA VAL A 404 16.79 40.30 7.68
C VAL A 404 15.85 40.85 6.61
N VAL A 405 14.78 41.54 7.00
CA VAL A 405 13.80 42.13 6.09
C VAL A 405 13.63 43.62 6.36
N LYS A 406 13.03 44.35 5.42
CA LYS A 406 12.77 45.78 5.58
C LYS A 406 11.82 46.02 6.76
N GLY A 407 12.36 46.45 7.89
CA GLY A 407 11.61 46.76 9.13
C GLY A 407 11.80 45.77 10.29
N GLY A 408 12.63 44.72 10.17
CA GLY A 408 12.89 43.78 11.27
C GLY A 408 13.66 42.53 10.87
N VAL A 409 13.65 41.52 11.74
CA VAL A 409 14.32 40.23 11.52
C VAL A 409 13.32 39.08 11.63
N ASN A 410 13.53 38.01 10.86
CA ASN A 410 12.76 36.78 10.95
C ASN A 410 13.60 35.70 11.63
N VAL A 411 13.04 35.08 12.66
CA VAL A 411 13.61 33.89 13.30
C VAL A 411 12.74 32.68 12.96
N PHE A 412 13.36 31.51 12.85
CA PHE A 412 12.64 30.24 12.74
C PHE A 412 12.80 29.48 14.06
N TYR A 413 11.67 29.21 14.72
CA TYR A 413 11.64 28.43 15.96
C TYR A 413 10.69 27.25 15.77
N GLU A 414 11.21 26.02 15.86
CA GLU A 414 10.44 24.77 15.81
C GLU A 414 9.40 24.74 14.65
N GLY A 415 9.82 25.12 13.43
CA GLY A 415 8.95 25.14 12.25
C GLY A 415 8.13 26.42 12.03
N VAL A 416 8.06 27.32 13.00
CA VAL A 416 7.30 28.58 12.91
C VAL A 416 8.20 29.77 12.57
N ARG A 417 7.79 30.58 11.60
CA ARG A 417 8.44 31.86 11.28
C ARG A 417 7.90 32.96 12.19
N ILE A 418 8.77 33.56 12.99
CA ILE A 418 8.44 34.65 13.92
C ILE A 418 9.12 35.93 13.44
N PHE A 419 8.33 37.01 13.34
CA PHE A 419 8.83 38.32 12.94
C PHE A 419 9.10 39.19 14.18
N ILE A 420 10.33 39.69 14.30
CA ILE A 420 10.74 40.62 15.35
C ILE A 420 10.93 42.01 14.72
N PRO A 421 10.10 43.01 15.06
CA PRO A 421 10.25 44.38 14.56
C PRO A 421 11.60 44.96 14.92
N ALA A 422 12.19 45.79 14.04
CA ALA A 422 13.49 46.41 14.26
C ALA A 422 13.58 47.15 15.62
N SER A 423 12.49 47.79 16.04
CA SER A 423 12.38 48.51 17.32
C SER A 423 12.48 47.60 18.56
N GLN A 424 12.30 46.29 18.40
CA GLN A 424 12.32 45.28 19.47
C GLN A 424 13.58 44.39 19.42
N THR A 425 14.53 44.69 18.51
CA THR A 425 15.79 43.92 18.38
C THR A 425 16.87 44.34 19.39
N GLY A 426 16.63 45.38 20.19
CA GLY A 426 17.60 45.95 21.13
C GLY A 426 18.72 46.78 20.48
N LEU A 427 18.75 46.89 19.15
CA LEU A 427 19.71 47.71 18.41
C LEU A 427 19.25 49.18 18.30
N PRO A 428 20.19 50.16 18.27
CA PRO A 428 19.87 51.56 17.99
C PRO A 428 19.14 51.73 16.65
N ARG A 429 18.26 52.73 16.53
CA ARG A 429 17.42 52.97 15.32
C ARG A 429 18.20 53.09 13.99
N GLU A 430 19.50 53.36 14.04
CA GLU A 430 20.37 53.57 12.89
C GLU A 430 21.37 52.42 12.66
N ALA A 431 21.34 51.38 13.51
CA ALA A 431 22.25 50.24 13.39
C ALA A 431 21.79 49.27 12.29
N SER A 432 22.75 48.71 11.54
CA SER A 432 22.44 47.67 10.55
C SER A 432 22.00 46.38 11.24
N LEU A 433 20.89 45.82 10.76
CA LEU A 433 20.35 44.53 11.19
C LEU A 433 21.08 43.34 10.53
N ASP A 434 21.95 43.59 9.53
CA ASP A 434 22.64 42.54 8.77
C ASP A 434 23.57 41.70 9.65
N GLY A 435 24.12 42.30 10.71
CA GLY A 435 24.99 41.62 11.68
C GLY A 435 24.27 40.58 12.54
N LEU A 436 22.93 40.60 12.60
CA LEU A 436 22.14 39.62 13.35
C LEU A 436 21.88 38.34 12.56
N LYS A 437 22.10 38.33 11.23
CA LYS A 437 21.85 37.16 10.39
C LYS A 437 22.75 35.99 10.83
N GLY A 438 22.13 34.85 11.14
CA GLY A 438 22.82 33.66 11.65
C GLY A 438 23.19 33.70 13.14
N GLN A 439 22.78 34.73 13.89
CA GLN A 439 22.96 34.76 15.34
C GLN A 439 21.73 34.18 16.05
N THR A 440 21.96 33.46 17.16
CA THR A 440 20.90 33.03 18.07
C THR A 440 20.45 34.21 18.92
N VAL A 441 19.17 34.57 18.80
CA VAL A 441 18.55 35.65 19.57
C VAL A 441 17.56 35.07 20.57
N LYS A 442 17.50 35.69 21.75
CA LYS A 442 16.50 35.38 22.78
C LYS A 442 15.34 36.36 22.67
N PHE A 443 14.11 35.87 22.66
CA PHE A 443 12.92 36.71 22.50
C PHE A 443 11.76 36.15 23.31
N ILE A 444 10.80 37.01 23.64
CA ILE A 444 9.53 36.64 24.28
C ILE A 444 8.42 36.96 23.29
N VAL A 445 7.44 36.08 23.21
CA VAL A 445 6.27 36.25 22.34
C VAL A 445 5.19 36.98 23.14
N ILE A 446 4.82 38.18 22.69
CA ILE A 446 3.84 39.06 23.37
C ILE A 446 2.45 38.99 22.75
#